data_AF-X1VAH6-F1
#
_entry.id   AF-X1VAH6-F1
#
_cell.length_a   1.000
_cell.length_b   1.000
_cell.length_c   1.000
_cell.angle_alpha   90.00
_cell.angle_beta   90.00
_cell.angle_gamma   90.00
#
_symmetry.space_group_name_H-M   'P 1'
#
loop_
_entity.id
_entity.type
_entity.pdbx_description
1 polymer ?
#
loop_
_entity_poly.entity_id
_entity_poly.type
_entity_poly.pdbx_seq_one_letter_code
_entity_poly.pdbx_strand_id
1 'polypeptide(L)' 'MSDIKEIGHINITDSKRLVLSISNFRGSERIDLREHYLNKDGNYGHTKRGVNFNSEYLEDFVLLISRLNDI' A
#
# COMPACT_ATOMS: atom_id res chain seq x y z
N MET A 1 -14.11 12.80 -0.15
CA MET A 1 -12.75 12.36 -0.52
C MET A 1 -12.44 11.12 0.27
N SER A 2 -11.87 10.09 -0.34
CA SER A 2 -11.34 8.95 0.41
C SER A 2 -10.00 9.37 1.00
N ASP A 3 -9.94 9.55 2.31
CA ASP A 3 -8.68 9.87 2.98
C ASP A 3 -7.77 8.66 2.91
N ILE A 4 -6.62 8.83 2.25
CA ILE A 4 -5.56 7.81 2.17
C ILE A 4 -4.50 8.19 3.19
N LYS A 5 -4.23 7.28 4.12
CA LYS A 5 -3.17 7.39 5.12
C LYS A 5 -2.05 6.42 4.78
N GLU A 6 -0.90 6.95 4.38
CA GLU A 6 0.33 6.15 4.26
C GLU A 6 0.76 5.65 5.65
N ILE A 7 1.04 4.35 5.74
CA ILE A 7 1.56 3.69 6.94
C ILE A 7 3.09 3.56 6.83
N GLY A 8 3.60 3.27 5.64
CA GLY A 8 5.03 3.21 5.35
C GLY A 8 5.30 2.83 3.90
N HIS A 9 6.57 2.84 3.51
CA HIS A 9 6.98 2.48 2.15
C HIS A 9 8.37 1.83 2.10
N ILE A 10 8.65 1.17 0.98
CA ILE A 10 9.95 0.61 0.62
C ILE A 10 10.36 1.20 -0.72
N ASN A 11 11.54 1.81 -0.81
CA ASN A 11 12.11 2.24 -2.09
C ASN A 11 12.66 1.02 -2.84
N ILE A 12 12.15 0.77 -4.05
CA ILE A 12 12.60 -0.36 -4.90
C ILE A 12 13.60 0.13 -5.94
N THR A 13 13.42 1.36 -6.45
CA THR A 13 14.36 2.05 -7.34
C THR A 13 14.34 3.54 -7.02
N ASP A 14 15.23 4.32 -7.65
CA ASP A 14 15.28 5.78 -7.51
C ASP A 14 13.96 6.49 -7.85
N SER A 15 13.11 5.85 -8.66
CA SER A 15 11.84 6.41 -9.13
C SER A 15 10.61 5.61 -8.70
N LYS A 16 10.78 4.54 -7.89
CA LYS A 16 9.67 3.66 -7.50
C LYS A 16 9.72 3.25 -6.04
N ARG A 17 8.54 3.20 -5.42
CA ARG A 17 8.36 2.71 -4.05
C ARG A 17 7.11 1.84 -3.93
N LEU A 18 7.13 0.84 -3.06
CA LEU A 18 5.93 0.16 -2.58
C LEU A 18 5.40 0.91 -1.37
N VAL A 19 4.14 1.33 -1.42
CA VAL A 19 3.49 2.06 -0.34
C VAL A 19 2.43 1.17 0.29
N LEU A 20 2.48 1.01 1.61
CA LEU A 20 1.41 0.46 2.42
C LEU A 20 0.55 1.61 2.93
N SER A 21 -0.75 1.56 2.68
CA SER A 21 -1.68 2.60 3.09
C SER A 21 -3.03 2.03 3.54
N ILE A 22 -3.73 2.81 4.35
CA ILE A 22 -5.12 2.58 4.74
C ILE A 22 -5.97 3.66 4.08
N SER A 23 -7.15 3.28 3.59
CA SER A 23 -8.09 4.23 2.99
C SER A 23 -9.53 3.91 3.36
N ASN A 24 -10.41 4.90 3.31
CA ASN A 24 -11.85 4.70 3.44
C ASN A 24 -12.55 4.88 2.10
N PHE A 25 -13.23 3.85 1.61
CA PHE A 25 -14.00 3.90 0.37
C PHE A 25 -15.42 3.38 0.61
N ARG A 26 -16.41 4.27 0.42
CA ARG A 26 -17.85 3.97 0.59
C ARG A 26 -18.19 3.35 1.97
N GLY A 27 -17.53 3.83 3.02
CA GLY A 27 -17.75 3.36 4.39
C GLY A 27 -17.00 2.08 4.76
N SER A 28 -16.20 1.52 3.85
CA SER A 28 -15.32 0.39 4.13
C SER A 28 -13.88 0.86 4.21
N GLU A 29 -13.21 0.52 5.31
CA GLU A 29 -11.76 0.69 5.45
C GLU A 29 -11.04 -0.39 4.62
N ARG A 30 -9.98 0.00 3.93
CA ARG A 30 -9.25 -0.82 2.98
C ARG A 30 -7.76 -0.71 3.22
N ILE A 31 -7.08 -1.86 3.11
CA ILE A 31 -5.63 -1.96 3.10
C ILE A 31 -5.18 -1.99 1.63
N ASP A 32 -4.19 -1.15 1.27
CA ASP A 32 -3.62 -1.09 -0.07
C ASP A 32 -2.08 -1.18 0.02
N LEU A 33 -1.50 -2.12 -0.72
CA LEU A 33 -0.06 -2.24 -0.95
C LEU A 33 0.21 -2.09 -2.44
N ARG A 34 0.84 -0.98 -2.84
CA ARG A 34 0.89 -0.56 -4.26
C ARG A 34 2.19 0.09 -4.65
N GLU A 35 2.64 -0.18 -5.88
CA GLU A 35 3.77 0.51 -6.51
C GLU A 35 3.35 1.94 -6.85
N HIS A 36 4.12 2.92 -6.37
CA HIS A 36 4.06 4.32 -6.72
C HIS A 36 5.29 4.70 -7.55
N TYR A 37 5.12 5.63 -8.49
CA TYR A 37 6.19 6.17 -9.31
C TYR A 37 6.40 7.66 -9.03
N LEU A 38 7.65 8.09 -9.06
CA LEU A 38 8.01 9.51 -9.02
C LEU A 38 7.71 10.12 -10.39
N ASN A 39 6.78 11.08 -10.43
CA ASN A 39 6.44 11.79 -11.64
C ASN A 39 7.43 12.94 -11.92
N LYS A 40 7.29 13.59 -13.08
CA LYS A 40 8.17 14.70 -13.49
C LYS A 40 8.07 15.94 -12.58
N ASP A 41 6.98 16.07 -11.85
CA ASP A 41 6.73 17.18 -10.92
C ASP A 41 7.29 16.89 -9.51
N GLY A 42 8.03 15.78 -9.34
CA GLY A 42 8.61 15.38 -8.06
C GLY A 42 7.62 14.74 -7.08
N ASN A 43 6.41 14.41 -7.53
CA ASN A 43 5.36 13.82 -6.71
C ASN A 43 5.21 12.32 -6.98
N TYR A 44 4.86 11.55 -5.94
CA TYR A 44 4.59 10.12 -6.10
C TYR A 44 3.13 9.87 -6.49
N GLY A 45 2.92 9.30 -7.68
CA GLY A 45 1.61 8.83 -8.16
C GLY A 45 1.47 7.31 -8.02
N HIS A 46 0.25 6.83 -7.76
CA HIS A 46 -0.01 5.39 -7.69
C HIS A 46 -0.02 4.75 -9.09
N THR A 47 0.38 3.48 -9.17
CA THR A 47 0.25 2.68 -10.40
C THR A 47 -0.92 1.69 -10.29
N LYS A 48 -1.22 0.99 -11.39
CA LYS A 48 -2.16 -0.14 -11.37
C LYS A 48 -1.60 -1.39 -10.68
N ARG A 49 -0.29 -1.44 -10.37
CA ARG A 49 0.38 -2.58 -9.75
C ARG A 49 0.26 -2.51 -8.24
N GLY A 50 -0.64 -3.30 -7.67
CA GLY A 50 -0.85 -3.36 -6.24
C GLY A 50 -2.03 -4.24 -5.90
N VAL A 51 -2.14 -4.55 -4.62
CA VAL A 51 -3.26 -5.32 -4.05
C VAL A 51 -4.04 -4.44 -3.09
N ASN A 52 -5.35 -4.64 -3.08
CA ASN A 52 -6.28 -3.86 -2.29
C ASN A 52 -7.37 -4.79 -1.73
N PHE A 53 -7.63 -4.71 -0.43
CA PHE A 53 -8.62 -5.57 0.23
C PHE A 53 -9.27 -4.86 1.43
N ASN A 54 -10.38 -5.40 1.91
CA ASN A 54 -11.09 -4.88 3.08
C ASN A 54 -10.25 -5.07 4.35
N SER A 55 -10.34 -4.15 5.31
CA SER A 55 -9.61 -4.24 6.58
C SER A 55 -9.98 -5.46 7.43
N GLU A 56 -11.09 -6.13 7.15
CA GLU A 56 -11.47 -7.40 7.79
C GLU A 56 -10.41 -8.51 7.64
N TYR A 57 -9.57 -8.46 6.59
CA TYR A 57 -8.49 -9.42 6.37
C TYR A 57 -7.12 -8.95 6.90
N LEU A 58 -7.08 -7.90 7.73
CA LEU A 58 -5.82 -7.34 8.23
C LEU A 58 -5.00 -8.36 9.03
N GLU A 59 -5.65 -9.11 9.92
CA GLU A 59 -4.97 -10.12 10.76
C GLU A 59 -4.34 -11.22 9.89
N ASP A 60 -5.09 -11.72 8.90
CA ASP A 60 -4.60 -12.72 7.94
C ASP A 60 -3.43 -12.19 7.12
N PHE A 61 -3.49 -10.92 6.68
CA PHE A 61 -2.40 -10.30 5.92
C PHE A 61 -1.13 -10.17 6.77
N VAL A 62 -1.25 -9.73 8.03
CA VAL A 62 -0.10 -9.66 8.95
C VAL A 62 0.50 -11.04 9.19
N LEU A 63 -0.34 -12.06 9.41
CA LEU A 63 0.12 -13.45 9.54
C LEU A 63 0.78 -13.99 8.27
N LEU A 64 0.28 -13.61 7.08
CA LEU A 64 0.88 -14.00 5.81
C LEU A 64 2.28 -13.39 5.65
N ILE A 65 2.44 -12.10 5.97
CA ILE A 65 3.74 -11.41 5.89
C ILE A 65 4.71 -11.91 6.96
N SER A 66 4.24 -12.24 8.17
CA SER A 66 5.12 -12.71 9.24
C SER A 66 5.83 -14.03 8.91
N ARG A 67 5.26 -14.86 8.02
CA ARG A 67 5.92 -16.07 7.49
C ARG A 67 7.19 -15.77 6.71
N LEU A 68 7.38 -14.54 6.23
CA LEU A 68 8.63 -14.13 5.59
C LEU A 68 9.80 -14.05 6.58
N ASN A 69 9.55 -14.00 7.89
CA ASN A 69 10.61 -14.03 8.91
C ASN A 69 11.28 -15.41 9.04
N ASP A 70 10.65 -16.46 8.49
CA ASP A 70 11.17 -17.83 8.51
C ASP A 70 12.01 -18.17 7.25
N ILE A 71 12.24 -17.18 6.37
CA ILE A 71 13.04 -17.30 5.14
C ILE A 71 14.46 -16.78 5.42
#